data_AF-A0A7K7GH19-F1
#
_entry.id   AF-A0A7K7GH19-F1
#
_cell.length_a   1.000
_cell.length_b   1.000
_cell.length_c   1.000
_cell.angle_alpha   90.00
_cell.angle_beta   90.00
_cell.angle_gamma   90.00
#
_symmetry.space_group_name_H-M   'P 1'
#
loop_
_entity.id
_entity.type
_entity.pdbx_description
1 polymer ?
#
loop_
_entity_poly.entity_id
_entity_poly.type
_entity_poly.pdbx_seq_one_letter_code
_entity_poly.pdbx_strand_id
1 'polypeptide(L)'
;MDKGLHFTICVVTSLLLLRESSQAGEEKDPEVLAAPKTEARGAGEGLPTLTVTTILEDPYVMVRGAELEGYCMELLAALAGMLRFQYRVKVVGDGQYGAVAAGGNWSGMIGEILRREADIAVAPLTVTSAREEVVSFTTPFLQTGIGILLRKDTTSQDMSFFHFLSPFSKETWTALLFAYLLTCFCLFLVARLSPCEWNEPKNEENHFTFLNSLWFGAGALALQGATPRPQALSVRVIAVVWWLFTLALLAAYIANFTALLSSGNEQLPIQTFEDLVKQRNLEFGTLEGSSTFYYFKNSKNPIHQMIYEYMEKRREHVLVKTYQEAVQRVMDSNYAFIGESISQDLAAA
;
A
#
# COMPACT_ATOMS: atom_id res chain seq x y z
N MET A 1 -31.87 19.55 -30.89
CA MET A 1 -32.86 19.05 -29.92
C MET A 1 -32.56 17.60 -29.54
N ASP A 2 -31.27 17.27 -29.34
CA ASP A 2 -30.78 15.87 -29.43
C ASP A 2 -29.91 15.44 -28.24
N LYS A 3 -29.53 16.37 -27.35
CA LYS A 3 -28.73 16.07 -26.15
C LYS A 3 -29.57 15.75 -24.91
N GLY A 4 -30.82 16.20 -24.88
CA GLY A 4 -31.74 15.94 -23.76
C GLY A 4 -32.32 14.52 -23.77
N LEU A 5 -32.53 13.94 -24.96
CA LEU A 5 -33.10 12.59 -25.13
C LEU A 5 -32.09 11.51 -24.73
N HIS A 6 -30.80 11.70 -25.05
CA HIS A 6 -29.73 10.79 -24.67
C HIS A 6 -29.52 10.72 -23.14
N PHE A 7 -29.68 11.85 -22.45
CA PHE A 7 -29.54 11.91 -20.99
C PHE A 7 -30.71 11.23 -20.28
N THR A 8 -31.93 11.38 -20.80
CA THR A 8 -33.11 10.72 -20.23
C THR A 8 -33.10 9.21 -20.46
N ILE A 9 -32.62 8.74 -21.61
CA ILE A 9 -32.46 7.29 -21.87
C ILE A 9 -31.39 6.68 -20.95
N CYS A 10 -30.22 7.33 -20.77
CA CYS A 10 -29.21 6.83 -19.84
C CYS A 10 -29.72 6.73 -18.39
N VAL A 11 -30.40 7.77 -17.89
CA VAL A 11 -30.90 7.77 -16.51
C VAL A 11 -31.97 6.70 -16.29
N VAL A 12 -32.88 6.49 -17.26
CA VAL A 12 -33.90 5.44 -17.18
C VAL A 12 -33.29 4.04 -17.28
N THR A 13 -32.22 3.87 -18.06
CA THR A 13 -31.53 2.57 -18.21
C THR A 13 -30.73 2.23 -16.94
N SER A 14 -30.07 3.22 -16.31
CA SER A 14 -29.39 3.04 -15.02
C SER A 14 -30.37 2.78 -13.86
N LEU A 15 -31.54 3.41 -13.86
CA LEU A 15 -32.59 3.15 -12.86
C LEU A 15 -33.25 1.77 -13.03
N LEU A 16 -33.37 1.27 -14.26
CA LEU A 16 -33.87 -0.09 -14.51
C LEU A 16 -32.84 -1.16 -14.11
N LEU A 17 -31.55 -0.92 -14.36
CA LEU A 17 -30.47 -1.83 -13.93
C LEU A 17 -30.29 -1.86 -12.41
N LEU A 18 -30.48 -0.72 -11.72
CA LEU A 18 -30.48 -0.66 -10.25
C LEU A 18 -31.73 -1.34 -9.65
N ARG A 19 -32.86 -1.34 -10.35
CA ARG A 19 -34.08 -2.02 -9.90
C ARG A 19 -33.98 -3.54 -10.06
N GLU A 20 -33.30 -4.04 -11.09
CA GLU A 20 -33.00 -5.47 -11.23
C GLU A 20 -31.97 -5.94 -10.18
N SER A 21 -30.97 -5.13 -9.84
CA SER A 21 -30.01 -5.48 -8.78
C SER A 21 -30.67 -5.51 -7.39
N SER A 22 -31.68 -4.67 -7.15
CA SER A 22 -32.43 -4.64 -5.88
C SER A 22 -33.40 -5.81 -5.69
N GLN A 23 -33.77 -6.54 -6.76
CA GLN A 23 -34.67 -7.70 -6.66
C GLN A 23 -33.93 -9.05 -6.58
N ALA A 24 -32.58 -9.04 -6.63
CA ALA A 24 -31.77 -10.26 -6.52
C ALA A 24 -31.37 -10.64 -5.08
N GLY A 25 -31.83 -9.89 -4.07
CA GLY A 25 -31.60 -10.18 -2.66
C GLY A 25 -32.76 -10.96 -2.05
N GLU A 26 -32.86 -12.25 -2.36
CA GLU A 26 -33.69 -13.17 -1.58
C GLU A 26 -32.76 -14.24 -0.97
N GLU A 27 -32.54 -14.09 0.34
CA GLU A 27 -31.73 -14.95 1.20
C GLU A 27 -32.29 -16.38 1.15
N LYS A 28 -31.51 -17.31 0.62
CA LYS A 28 -31.83 -18.74 0.60
C LYS A 28 -30.83 -19.52 1.46
N ASP A 29 -31.39 -20.42 2.26
CA ASP A 29 -30.68 -21.28 3.21
C ASP A 29 -29.42 -21.92 2.60
N PRO A 30 -28.26 -21.88 3.29
CA PRO A 30 -26.96 -22.26 2.75
C PRO A 30 -26.75 -23.77 2.58
N GLU A 31 -27.77 -24.61 2.77
CA GLU A 31 -27.53 -26.02 3.10
C GLU A 31 -27.18 -26.94 1.92
N VAL A 32 -27.42 -26.56 0.65
CA VAL A 32 -26.96 -27.37 -0.51
C VAL A 32 -26.73 -26.50 -1.77
N LEU A 33 -25.53 -25.95 -1.94
CA LEU A 33 -25.07 -25.39 -3.22
C LEU A 33 -24.43 -26.51 -4.07
N ALA A 34 -24.76 -26.57 -5.36
CA ALA A 34 -24.33 -27.65 -6.25
C ALA A 34 -22.95 -27.35 -6.87
N ALA A 35 -22.02 -28.30 -6.80
CA ALA A 35 -20.78 -28.25 -7.57
C ALA A 35 -21.07 -28.38 -9.09
N PRO A 36 -20.21 -27.83 -9.97
CA PRO A 36 -20.36 -27.99 -11.41
C PRO A 36 -20.35 -29.48 -11.78
N LYS A 37 -21.40 -29.93 -12.48
CA LYS A 37 -21.54 -31.33 -12.89
C LYS A 37 -20.50 -31.65 -13.95
N THR A 38 -19.51 -32.48 -13.60
CA THR A 38 -18.61 -33.06 -14.61
C THR A 38 -19.38 -34.11 -15.42
N GLU A 39 -19.83 -33.76 -16.64
CA GLU A 39 -20.35 -34.74 -17.61
C GLU A 39 -19.20 -35.62 -18.13
N ALA A 40 -18.79 -36.61 -17.34
CA ALA A 40 -17.93 -37.68 -17.82
C ALA A 40 -18.77 -38.69 -18.62
N ARG A 41 -18.79 -38.54 -19.95
CA ARG A 41 -19.24 -39.60 -20.88
C ARG A 41 -18.29 -40.81 -20.77
N GLY A 42 -18.75 -41.83 -20.04
CA GLY A 42 -18.08 -43.13 -19.98
C GLY A 42 -18.63 -43.97 -18.84
N ALA A 43 -19.61 -44.82 -19.12
CA ALA A 43 -20.11 -45.81 -18.18
C ALA A 43 -19.08 -46.95 -18.00
N GLY A 44 -18.72 -47.26 -16.76
CA GLY A 44 -18.13 -48.53 -16.38
C GLY A 44 -16.94 -48.50 -15.42
N GLU A 45 -17.15 -48.06 -14.16
CA GLU A 45 -16.54 -48.57 -12.91
C GLU A 45 -17.01 -47.68 -11.75
N GLY A 46 -17.32 -48.26 -10.58
CA GLY A 46 -17.85 -47.56 -9.42
C GLY A 46 -16.80 -46.67 -8.75
N LEU A 47 -16.52 -45.50 -9.35
CA LEU A 47 -15.56 -44.54 -8.83
C LEU A 47 -15.99 -44.08 -7.41
N PRO A 48 -15.06 -44.01 -6.45
CA PRO A 48 -15.38 -43.50 -5.13
C PRO A 48 -15.87 -42.05 -5.23
N THR A 49 -16.99 -41.75 -4.55
CA THR A 49 -17.53 -40.40 -4.45
C THR A 49 -17.07 -39.77 -3.15
N LEU A 50 -16.24 -38.74 -3.22
CA LEU A 50 -15.71 -38.02 -2.06
C LEU A 50 -16.57 -36.82 -1.72
N THR A 51 -16.79 -36.60 -0.43
CA THR A 51 -17.41 -35.37 0.09
C THR A 51 -16.31 -34.35 0.34
N VAL A 52 -16.37 -33.23 -0.37
CA VAL A 52 -15.37 -32.15 -0.31
C VAL A 52 -15.95 -30.98 0.47
N THR A 53 -15.30 -30.58 1.56
CA THR A 53 -15.64 -29.34 2.26
C THR A 53 -14.81 -28.18 1.73
N THR A 54 -15.42 -26.99 1.67
CA THR A 54 -14.77 -25.76 1.24
C THR A 54 -15.38 -24.55 1.94
N ILE A 55 -14.80 -23.36 1.71
CA ILE A 55 -15.26 -22.09 2.26
C ILE A 55 -15.46 -21.09 1.11
N LEU A 56 -16.48 -20.22 1.23
CA LEU A 56 -16.70 -19.15 0.26
C LEU A 56 -15.68 -18.03 0.52
N GLU A 57 -14.80 -17.82 -0.45
CA GLU A 57 -13.75 -16.81 -0.37
C GLU A 57 -13.27 -16.46 -1.78
N ASP A 58 -13.44 -15.21 -2.17
CA ASP A 58 -13.01 -14.72 -3.48
C ASP A 58 -11.48 -14.61 -3.54
N PRO A 59 -10.82 -14.98 -4.65
CA PRO A 59 -11.35 -15.63 -5.87
C PRO A 59 -11.21 -17.16 -5.85
N TYR A 60 -11.04 -17.77 -4.67
CA TYR A 60 -10.81 -19.21 -4.53
C TYR A 60 -12.07 -20.03 -4.77
N VAL A 61 -13.18 -19.64 -4.14
CA VAL A 61 -14.50 -20.26 -4.30
C VAL A 61 -15.56 -19.17 -4.22
N MET A 62 -16.30 -19.02 -5.32
CA MET A 62 -17.31 -18.01 -5.53
C MET A 62 -18.61 -18.68 -5.97
N VAL A 63 -19.74 -18.04 -5.66
CA VAL A 63 -21.05 -18.49 -6.12
C VAL A 63 -21.40 -17.75 -7.41
N ARG A 64 -21.60 -18.49 -8.51
CA ARG A 64 -22.11 -17.94 -9.78
C ARG A 64 -23.43 -18.60 -10.13
N GLY A 65 -24.52 -17.88 -9.87
CA GLY A 65 -25.87 -18.42 -10.05
C GLY A 65 -26.11 -19.58 -9.07
N ALA A 66 -26.19 -20.81 -9.58
CA ALA A 66 -26.42 -22.01 -8.77
C ALA A 66 -25.18 -22.91 -8.63
N GLU A 67 -24.04 -22.51 -9.21
CA GLU A 67 -22.81 -23.31 -9.22
C GLU A 67 -21.67 -22.60 -8.47
N LEU A 68 -20.74 -23.41 -7.95
CA LEU A 68 -19.49 -22.93 -7.36
C LEU A 68 -18.41 -22.84 -8.46
N GLU A 69 -17.74 -21.70 -8.54
CA GLU A 69 -16.59 -21.47 -9.44
C GLU A 69 -15.39 -20.90 -8.67
N GLY A 70 -14.24 -20.77 -9.32
CA GLY A 70 -13.02 -20.20 -8.72
C GLY A 70 -11.84 -21.16 -8.73
N TYR A 71 -10.69 -20.67 -8.28
CA TYR A 71 -9.41 -21.36 -8.38
C TYR A 71 -9.44 -22.77 -7.73
N CYS A 72 -10.05 -22.90 -6.56
CA CYS A 72 -10.13 -24.18 -5.85
C CYS A 72 -11.07 -25.17 -6.54
N MET A 73 -12.11 -24.69 -7.24
CA MET A 73 -13.04 -25.53 -7.99
C MET A 73 -12.40 -26.08 -9.27
N GLU A 74 -11.63 -25.25 -9.98
CA GLU A 74 -10.85 -25.69 -11.13
C GLU A 74 -9.76 -26.70 -10.74
N LEU A 75 -9.06 -26.43 -9.63
CA LEU A 75 -8.07 -27.35 -9.06
C LEU A 75 -8.70 -28.71 -8.71
N LEU A 76 -9.85 -28.71 -8.05
CA LEU A 76 -10.57 -29.93 -7.70
C LEU A 76 -11.00 -30.71 -8.94
N ALA A 77 -11.52 -30.03 -9.97
CA ALA A 77 -11.90 -30.67 -11.23
C ALA A 77 -10.72 -31.31 -11.95
N ALA A 78 -9.56 -30.63 -11.98
CA ALA A 78 -8.33 -31.18 -12.55
C ALA A 78 -7.85 -32.41 -11.77
N LEU A 79 -7.84 -32.35 -10.45
CA LEU A 79 -7.48 -33.48 -9.58
C LEU A 79 -8.42 -34.68 -9.78
N ALA A 80 -9.73 -34.44 -9.87
CA ALA A 80 -10.73 -35.48 -10.12
C ALA A 80 -10.51 -36.16 -11.48
N GLY A 81 -10.15 -35.40 -12.52
CA GLY A 81 -9.82 -35.94 -13.84
C GLY A 81 -8.54 -36.78 -13.84
N MET A 82 -7.49 -36.33 -13.14
CA MET A 82 -6.20 -37.01 -13.07
C MET A 82 -6.25 -38.29 -12.24
N LEU A 83 -6.89 -38.22 -11.07
CA LEU A 83 -6.93 -39.31 -10.07
C LEU A 83 -8.17 -40.21 -10.22
N ARG A 84 -9.10 -39.85 -11.11
CA ARG A 84 -10.33 -40.60 -11.43
C ARG A 84 -11.18 -40.85 -10.19
N PHE A 85 -11.71 -39.79 -9.57
CA PHE A 85 -12.72 -39.87 -8.51
C PHE A 85 -13.92 -38.98 -8.81
N GLN A 86 -15.07 -39.32 -8.22
CA GLN A 86 -16.26 -38.44 -8.24
C GLN A 86 -16.30 -37.63 -6.95
N TYR A 87 -16.94 -36.47 -6.96
CA TYR A 87 -17.01 -35.63 -5.77
C TYR A 87 -18.34 -34.89 -5.63
N ARG A 88 -18.66 -34.55 -4.38
CA ARG A 88 -19.72 -33.61 -4.02
C ARG A 88 -19.09 -32.52 -3.15
N VAL A 89 -19.21 -31.27 -3.57
CA VAL A 89 -18.75 -30.13 -2.77
C VAL A 89 -19.86 -29.70 -1.82
N LYS A 90 -19.49 -29.34 -0.60
CA LYS A 90 -20.32 -28.64 0.37
C LYS A 90 -19.55 -27.44 0.93
N VAL A 91 -20.26 -26.39 1.29
CA VAL A 91 -19.70 -25.24 2.01
C VAL A 91 -19.72 -25.55 3.51
N VAL A 92 -18.65 -25.18 4.21
CA VAL A 92 -18.51 -25.36 5.66
C VAL A 92 -19.64 -24.64 6.40
N GLY A 93 -20.27 -25.33 7.36
CA GLY A 93 -21.50 -24.83 7.98
C GLY A 93 -21.33 -23.59 8.87
N ASP A 94 -20.18 -23.44 9.54
CA ASP A 94 -19.90 -22.33 10.46
C ASP A 94 -19.07 -21.19 9.84
N GLY A 95 -18.70 -21.31 8.56
CA GLY A 95 -17.89 -20.31 7.85
C GLY A 95 -16.45 -20.19 8.36
N GLN A 96 -15.92 -21.16 9.10
CA GLN A 96 -14.56 -21.10 9.65
C GLN A 96 -13.61 -22.10 8.97
N TYR A 97 -12.32 -21.74 8.91
CA TYR A 97 -11.27 -22.67 8.46
C TYR A 97 -11.06 -23.83 9.43
N GLY A 98 -11.10 -23.51 10.71
CA GLY A 98 -10.96 -24.45 11.80
C GLY A 98 -9.90 -24.02 12.80
N ALA A 99 -10.36 -23.90 14.04
CA ALA A 99 -9.58 -23.56 15.21
C ALA A 99 -10.08 -24.34 16.42
N VAL A 100 -9.25 -24.41 17.47
CA VAL A 100 -9.64 -25.05 18.72
C VAL A 100 -10.59 -24.13 19.48
N ALA A 101 -11.84 -24.56 19.61
CA ALA A 101 -12.85 -23.87 20.41
C ALA A 101 -12.53 -23.97 21.91
N ALA A 102 -13.18 -23.15 22.73
CA ALA A 102 -12.96 -23.13 24.20
C ALA A 102 -13.23 -24.51 24.87
N GLY A 103 -14.06 -25.35 24.26
CA GLY A 103 -14.33 -26.72 24.71
C GLY A 103 -13.31 -27.78 24.25
N GLY A 104 -12.22 -27.39 23.57
CA GLY A 104 -11.20 -28.29 23.04
C GLY A 104 -11.54 -28.96 21.70
N ASN A 105 -12.78 -28.81 21.22
CA ASN A 105 -13.20 -29.31 19.91
C ASN A 105 -12.75 -28.38 18.77
N TRP A 106 -12.47 -28.97 17.61
CA TRP A 106 -12.14 -28.22 16.39
C TRP A 106 -13.42 -27.73 15.68
N SER A 107 -13.46 -26.44 15.34
CA SER A 107 -14.46 -25.82 14.47
C SER A 107 -14.10 -25.96 12.99
N GLY A 108 -14.95 -25.45 12.10
CA GLY A 108 -14.63 -25.24 10.69
C GLY A 108 -14.36 -26.51 9.90
N MET A 109 -13.71 -26.33 8.76
CA MET A 109 -13.35 -27.43 7.86
C MET A 109 -12.51 -28.50 8.55
N ILE A 110 -11.56 -28.13 9.44
CA ILE A 110 -10.80 -29.09 10.24
C ILE A 110 -11.73 -29.96 11.11
N GLY A 111 -12.70 -29.34 11.76
CA GLY A 111 -13.70 -30.05 12.57
C GLY A 111 -14.55 -31.02 11.74
N GLU A 112 -14.98 -30.62 10.55
CA GLU A 112 -15.77 -31.47 9.66
C GLU A 112 -15.00 -32.73 9.21
N ILE A 113 -13.70 -32.59 8.92
CA ILE A 113 -12.82 -33.73 8.60
C ILE A 113 -12.69 -34.68 9.80
N LEU A 114 -12.46 -34.14 11.00
CA LEU A 114 -12.33 -34.95 12.22
C LEU A 114 -13.62 -35.69 12.58
N ARG A 115 -14.78 -35.06 12.35
CA ARG A 115 -16.10 -35.67 12.55
C ARG A 115 -16.53 -36.59 11.42
N ARG A 116 -15.71 -36.73 10.36
CA ARG A 116 -16.01 -37.52 9.15
C ARG A 116 -17.27 -37.04 8.41
N GLU A 117 -17.55 -35.75 8.49
CA GLU A 117 -18.62 -35.09 7.72
C GLU A 117 -18.14 -34.69 6.32
N ALA A 118 -16.82 -34.70 6.08
CA ALA A 118 -16.16 -34.50 4.81
C ALA A 118 -14.96 -35.46 4.71
N ASP A 119 -14.62 -35.86 3.49
CA ASP A 119 -13.48 -36.75 3.21
C ASP A 119 -12.21 -35.94 2.94
N ILE A 120 -12.33 -34.82 2.22
CA ILE A 120 -11.23 -33.91 1.91
C ILE A 120 -11.68 -32.44 2.03
N ALA A 121 -10.74 -31.55 2.33
CA ALA A 121 -10.95 -30.10 2.32
C ALA A 121 -10.14 -29.48 1.18
N VAL A 122 -10.80 -28.74 0.28
CA VAL A 122 -10.13 -28.01 -0.80
C VAL A 122 -10.50 -26.53 -0.66
N ALA A 123 -9.56 -25.76 -0.11
CA ALA A 123 -9.74 -24.36 0.25
C ALA A 123 -8.35 -23.69 0.40
N PRO A 124 -8.27 -22.35 0.47
CA PRO A 124 -7.06 -21.62 0.88
C PRO A 124 -6.81 -21.81 2.39
N LEU A 125 -6.46 -23.04 2.78
CA LEU A 125 -6.28 -23.43 4.17
C LEU A 125 -4.81 -23.41 4.55
N THR A 126 -4.41 -22.46 5.40
CA THR A 126 -3.03 -22.38 5.92
C THR A 126 -2.63 -23.63 6.69
N VAL A 127 -1.50 -24.23 6.31
CA VAL A 127 -0.87 -25.33 7.06
C VAL A 127 -0.26 -24.76 8.35
N THR A 128 -0.64 -25.32 9.50
CA THR A 128 -0.11 -24.92 10.81
C THR A 128 0.18 -26.16 11.65
N SER A 129 1.14 -26.08 12.57
CA SER A 129 1.51 -27.19 13.47
C SER A 129 0.28 -27.79 14.18
N ALA A 130 -0.59 -26.93 14.73
CA ALA A 130 -1.77 -27.39 15.46
C ALA A 130 -2.78 -28.15 14.56
N ARG A 131 -2.91 -27.76 13.29
CA ARG A 131 -3.79 -28.46 12.34
C ARG A 131 -3.15 -29.76 11.86
N GLU A 132 -1.84 -29.77 11.61
CA GLU A 132 -1.11 -30.94 11.13
C GLU A 132 -1.05 -32.08 12.18
N GLU A 133 -1.14 -31.76 13.47
CA GLU A 133 -1.26 -32.74 14.55
C GLU A 133 -2.55 -33.59 14.47
N VAL A 134 -3.61 -33.06 13.84
CA VAL A 134 -4.94 -33.68 13.83
C VAL A 134 -5.41 -34.11 12.44
N VAL A 135 -4.90 -33.47 11.37
CA VAL A 135 -5.19 -33.84 9.98
C VAL A 135 -3.92 -33.88 9.14
N SER A 136 -3.91 -34.71 8.11
CA SER A 136 -2.79 -34.75 7.15
C SER A 136 -3.00 -33.74 6.03
N PHE A 137 -1.93 -33.00 5.69
CA PHE A 137 -1.89 -32.08 4.55
C PHE A 137 -1.12 -32.66 3.38
N THR A 138 -1.46 -32.23 2.17
CA THR A 138 -0.62 -32.45 0.98
C THR A 138 0.55 -31.46 0.97
N THR A 139 1.44 -31.58 -0.01
CA THR A 139 2.38 -30.50 -0.31
C THR A 139 1.62 -29.20 -0.62
N PRO A 140 1.99 -28.05 -0.02
CA PRO A 140 1.34 -26.78 -0.32
C PRO A 140 1.41 -26.45 -1.81
N PHE A 141 0.28 -26.08 -2.41
CA PHE A 141 0.20 -25.69 -3.83
C PHE A 141 0.42 -24.18 -4.04
N LEU A 142 0.34 -23.39 -2.97
CA LEU A 142 0.54 -21.94 -2.98
C LEU A 142 1.39 -21.56 -1.76
N GLN A 143 2.41 -20.73 -1.97
CA GLN A 143 3.26 -20.20 -0.90
C GLN A 143 2.95 -18.71 -0.72
N THR A 144 2.59 -18.33 0.51
CA THR A 144 2.22 -16.95 0.88
C THR A 144 2.85 -16.58 2.23
N GLY A 145 2.83 -15.29 2.57
CA GLY A 145 3.31 -14.76 3.85
C GLY A 145 2.28 -13.82 4.49
N ILE A 146 2.56 -13.39 5.73
CA ILE A 146 1.73 -12.38 6.40
C ILE A 146 2.17 -11.00 5.92
N GLY A 147 1.24 -10.26 5.31
CA GLY A 147 1.41 -8.89 4.81
C GLY A 147 0.55 -7.88 5.55
N ILE A 148 0.88 -6.60 5.37
CA ILE A 148 0.11 -5.46 5.86
C ILE A 148 -0.46 -4.73 4.64
N LEU A 149 -1.78 -4.65 4.55
CA LEU A 149 -2.52 -3.90 3.55
C LEU A 149 -2.83 -2.50 4.10
N LEU A 150 -2.43 -1.48 3.35
CA LEU A 150 -2.58 -0.06 3.68
C LEU A 150 -3.18 0.69 2.49
N ARG A 151 -3.97 1.73 2.79
CA ARG A 151 -4.40 2.68 1.76
C ARG A 151 -3.19 3.47 1.25
N LYS A 152 -3.10 3.61 -0.07
CA LYS A 152 -2.01 4.35 -0.74
C LYS A 152 -1.85 5.78 -0.21
N ASP A 153 -2.96 6.45 0.06
CA ASP A 153 -3.06 7.86 0.45
C ASP A 153 -2.54 8.13 1.87
N THR A 154 -2.36 7.10 2.71
CA THR A 154 -1.71 7.25 4.01
C THR A 154 -0.23 7.68 3.86
N THR A 155 0.32 7.57 2.65
CA THR A 155 1.70 7.93 2.30
C THR A 155 1.84 9.34 1.73
N SER A 156 0.75 10.01 1.35
CA SER A 156 0.85 11.43 0.98
C SER A 156 1.08 12.23 2.25
N GLN A 157 2.35 12.41 2.61
CA GLN A 157 2.77 13.55 3.40
C GLN A 157 2.08 14.76 2.80
N ASP A 158 1.24 15.43 3.60
CA ASP A 158 0.67 16.72 3.26
C ASP A 158 1.75 17.53 2.57
N MET A 159 1.50 17.94 1.32
CA MET A 159 2.45 18.73 0.55
C MET A 159 2.77 19.99 1.37
N SER A 160 3.83 19.91 2.16
CA SER A 160 4.24 20.99 3.02
C SER A 160 4.58 22.14 2.10
N PHE A 161 4.04 23.33 2.38
CA PHE A 161 4.26 24.54 1.57
C PHE A 161 5.75 24.80 1.27
N PHE A 162 6.67 24.23 2.05
CA PHE A 162 8.12 24.35 1.93
C PHE A 162 8.80 23.19 1.18
N HIS A 163 8.08 22.38 0.41
CA HIS A 163 8.68 21.26 -0.34
C HIS A 163 9.77 21.72 -1.33
N PHE A 164 9.72 22.97 -1.81
CA PHE A 164 10.77 23.53 -2.66
C PHE A 164 12.13 23.71 -1.94
N LEU A 165 12.19 23.66 -0.60
CA LEU A 165 13.45 23.71 0.17
C LEU A 165 14.09 22.34 0.36
N SER A 166 13.38 21.25 0.05
CA SER A 166 13.86 19.87 0.23
C SER A 166 15.08 19.46 -0.60
N PRO A 167 15.42 20.06 -1.77
CA PRO A 167 16.57 19.64 -2.58
C PRO A 167 17.93 19.78 -1.90
N PHE A 168 18.02 20.64 -0.89
CA PHE A 168 19.22 20.86 -0.09
C PHE A 168 18.94 20.65 1.39
N SER A 169 19.91 20.08 2.10
CA SER A 169 19.82 19.88 3.54
C SER A 169 19.91 21.22 4.27
N LYS A 170 19.46 21.24 5.54
CA LYS A 170 19.58 22.43 6.41
C LYS A 170 21.02 22.92 6.50
N GLU A 171 21.98 22.00 6.58
CA GLU A 171 23.40 22.30 6.62
C GLU A 171 23.85 23.03 5.34
N THR A 172 23.45 22.52 4.16
CA THR A 172 23.77 23.16 2.87
C THR A 172 23.17 24.55 2.77
N TRP A 173 21.92 24.75 3.21
CA TRP A 173 21.29 26.08 3.24
C TRP A 173 22.05 27.07 4.14
N THR A 174 22.49 26.62 5.33
CA THR A 174 23.30 27.46 6.22
C THR A 174 24.68 27.78 5.66
N ALA A 175 25.33 26.81 5.02
CA ALA A 175 26.62 27.00 4.36
C ALA A 175 26.52 27.99 3.19
N LEU A 176 25.43 27.92 2.41
CA LEU A 176 25.15 28.84 1.32
C LEU A 176 24.97 30.28 1.82
N LEU A 177 24.22 30.47 2.92
CA LEU A 177 24.06 31.78 3.55
C LEU A 177 25.42 32.36 3.99
N PHE A 178 26.27 31.54 4.61
CA PHE A 178 27.59 31.96 5.04
C PHE A 178 28.50 32.31 3.85
N ALA A 179 28.52 31.46 2.81
CA ALA A 179 29.29 31.70 1.59
C ALA A 179 28.85 32.99 0.86
N TYR A 180 27.55 33.27 0.84
CA TYR A 180 26.99 34.51 0.30
C TYR A 180 27.48 35.74 1.06
N LEU A 181 27.35 35.76 2.40
CA LEU A 181 27.79 36.87 3.23
C LEU A 181 29.30 37.11 3.12
N LEU A 182 30.09 36.02 3.11
CA LEU A 182 31.53 36.07 2.95
C LEU A 182 31.92 36.68 1.59
N THR A 183 31.26 36.26 0.51
CA THR A 183 31.54 36.77 -0.83
C THR A 183 31.19 38.25 -0.96
N CYS A 184 30.05 38.68 -0.40
CA CYS A 184 29.66 40.09 -0.38
C CYS A 184 30.64 40.95 0.42
N PHE A 185 31.15 40.42 1.54
CA PHE A 185 32.20 41.06 2.32
C PHE A 185 33.52 41.17 1.55
N CYS A 186 33.95 40.12 0.86
CA CYS A 186 35.14 40.15 -0.01
C CYS A 186 34.99 41.16 -1.15
N LEU A 187 33.83 41.22 -1.81
CA LEU A 187 33.54 42.20 -2.86
C LEU A 187 33.62 43.63 -2.33
N PHE A 188 33.01 43.90 -1.17
CA PHE A 188 33.10 45.20 -0.50
C PHE A 188 34.55 45.59 -0.17
N LEU A 189 35.33 44.68 0.42
CA LEU A 189 36.71 44.96 0.83
C LEU A 189 37.61 45.20 -0.39
N VAL A 190 37.53 44.37 -1.43
CA VAL A 190 38.36 44.50 -2.63
C VAL A 190 37.99 45.72 -3.45
N ALA A 191 36.70 46.07 -3.55
CA ALA A 191 36.26 47.29 -4.21
C ALA A 191 36.65 48.56 -3.42
N ARG A 192 36.70 48.48 -2.08
CA ARG A 192 37.22 49.57 -1.24
C ARG A 192 38.74 49.76 -1.39
N LEU A 193 39.50 48.68 -1.58
CA LEU A 193 40.96 48.74 -1.73
C LEU A 193 41.42 49.05 -3.16
N SER A 194 40.53 48.97 -4.16
CA SER A 194 40.88 49.17 -5.57
C SER A 194 40.67 50.63 -5.99
N PRO A 195 41.73 51.42 -6.25
CA PRO A 195 41.60 52.85 -6.59
C PRO A 195 40.83 53.10 -7.90
N CYS A 196 40.79 52.11 -8.79
CA CYS A 196 40.07 52.16 -10.07
C CYS A 196 38.55 52.28 -9.89
N GLU A 197 38.00 51.84 -8.77
CA GLU A 197 36.55 51.86 -8.51
C GLU A 197 36.06 53.21 -7.93
N TRP A 198 36.97 54.12 -7.54
CA TRP A 198 36.63 55.38 -6.84
C TRP A 198 36.94 56.63 -7.67
N ASN A 199 37.61 56.48 -8.82
CA ASN A 199 38.17 57.59 -9.58
C ASN A 199 37.21 58.23 -10.60
N GLU A 200 35.95 57.80 -10.68
CA GLU A 200 34.95 58.41 -11.58
C GLU A 200 33.98 59.32 -10.81
N PRO A 201 34.02 60.66 -11.01
CA PRO A 201 33.23 61.63 -10.23
C PRO A 201 31.75 61.76 -10.65
N LYS A 202 31.17 60.79 -11.39
CA LYS A 202 29.83 60.97 -12.02
C LYS A 202 28.81 59.84 -11.87
N ASN A 203 29.07 58.77 -11.11
CA ASN A 203 28.08 57.71 -10.88
C ASN A 203 28.13 57.17 -9.45
N GLU A 204 27.47 57.85 -8.51
CA GLU A 204 27.31 57.36 -7.12
C GLU A 204 26.59 56.00 -7.05
N GLU A 205 25.77 55.67 -8.05
CA GLU A 205 25.06 54.39 -8.17
C GLU A 205 25.98 53.19 -8.51
N ASN A 206 27.21 53.44 -8.96
CA ASN A 206 28.15 52.38 -9.36
C ASN A 206 29.15 51.97 -8.27
N HIS A 207 29.03 52.50 -7.04
CA HIS A 207 29.97 52.16 -5.97
C HIS A 207 29.53 50.89 -5.23
N PHE A 208 30.47 49.96 -5.01
CA PHE A 208 30.29 48.80 -4.14
C PHE A 208 30.31 49.23 -2.65
N THR A 209 29.20 49.77 -2.18
CA THR A 209 28.89 49.84 -0.75
C THR A 209 28.55 48.43 -0.23
N PHE A 210 28.58 48.21 1.08
CA PHE A 210 28.26 46.88 1.64
C PHE A 210 26.86 46.40 1.21
N LEU A 211 25.87 47.30 1.20
CA LEU A 211 24.51 47.01 0.74
C LEU A 211 24.45 46.72 -0.76
N ASN A 212 25.20 47.47 -1.57
CA ASN A 212 25.28 47.24 -3.01
C ASN A 212 26.02 45.93 -3.34
N SER A 213 26.99 45.51 -2.52
CA SER A 213 27.64 44.20 -2.63
C SER A 213 26.69 43.06 -2.28
N LEU A 214 25.85 43.22 -1.26
CA LEU A 214 24.78 42.27 -0.94
C LEU A 214 23.77 42.17 -2.09
N TRP A 215 23.34 43.31 -2.63
CA TRP A 215 22.44 43.38 -3.78
C TRP A 215 23.05 42.72 -5.02
N PHE A 216 24.34 42.97 -5.28
CA PHE A 216 25.08 42.34 -6.36
C PHE A 216 25.15 40.82 -6.22
N GLY A 217 25.50 40.33 -5.02
CA GLY A 217 25.54 38.90 -4.74
C GLY A 217 24.17 38.22 -4.84
N ALA A 218 23.11 38.91 -4.42
CA ALA A 218 21.73 38.43 -4.49
C ALA A 218 21.23 38.38 -5.94
N GLY A 219 21.54 39.40 -6.74
CA GLY A 219 21.25 39.40 -8.17
C GLY A 219 21.93 38.23 -8.88
N ALA A 220 23.20 37.96 -8.59
CA ALA A 220 23.91 36.81 -9.14
C ALA A 220 23.24 35.47 -8.77
N LEU A 221 22.75 35.30 -7.54
CA LEU A 221 21.98 34.12 -7.12
C LEU A 221 20.65 33.99 -7.86
N ALA A 222 19.98 35.10 -8.14
CA ALA A 222 18.74 35.14 -8.92
C ALA A 222 18.99 35.01 -10.44
N LEU A 223 20.24 34.84 -10.88
CA LEU A 223 20.68 34.96 -12.28
C LEU A 223 20.26 36.28 -12.95
N GLN A 224 20.04 37.32 -12.15
CA GLN A 224 19.75 38.67 -12.62
C GLN A 224 21.04 39.48 -12.59
N GLY A 225 21.35 40.15 -13.70
CA GLY A 225 22.44 41.10 -13.72
C GLY A 225 22.16 42.22 -12.72
N ALA A 226 23.05 42.43 -11.76
CA ALA A 226 22.92 43.49 -10.77
C ALA A 226 23.87 44.65 -11.06
N THR A 227 23.39 45.86 -10.82
CA THR A 227 24.21 47.06 -10.61
C THR A 227 24.72 47.05 -9.17
N PRO A 228 25.99 47.37 -8.90
CA PRO A 228 26.96 48.05 -9.75
C PRO A 228 27.86 47.11 -10.58
N ARG A 229 28.36 47.59 -11.72
CA ARG A 229 29.21 46.80 -12.62
C ARG A 229 30.68 46.88 -12.20
N PRO A 230 31.38 45.74 -11.97
CA PRO A 230 32.78 45.76 -11.55
C PRO A 230 33.71 46.27 -12.66
N GLN A 231 34.53 47.28 -12.34
CA GLN A 231 35.51 47.88 -13.25
C GLN A 231 36.89 47.25 -13.08
N ALA A 232 37.34 47.07 -11.83
CA ALA A 232 38.63 46.51 -11.46
C ALA A 232 38.70 45.00 -11.76
N LEU A 233 39.86 44.57 -12.26
CA LEU A 233 40.10 43.16 -12.62
C LEU A 233 39.96 42.22 -11.41
N SER A 234 40.40 42.65 -10.23
CA SER A 234 40.27 41.90 -8.96
C SER A 234 38.81 41.62 -8.58
N VAL A 235 37.94 42.63 -8.68
CA VAL A 235 36.50 42.52 -8.38
C VAL A 235 35.81 41.66 -9.43
N ARG A 236 36.20 41.77 -10.71
CA ARG A 236 35.69 40.93 -11.80
C ARG A 236 36.01 39.45 -11.59
N VAL A 237 37.21 39.11 -11.13
CA VAL A 237 37.58 37.72 -10.85
C VAL A 237 36.68 37.13 -9.76
N ILE A 238 36.48 37.86 -8.66
CA ILE A 238 35.58 37.41 -7.57
C ILE A 238 34.15 37.26 -8.07
N ALA A 239 33.65 38.21 -8.85
CA ALA A 239 32.32 38.16 -9.44
C ALA A 239 32.14 36.96 -10.38
N VAL A 240 33.14 36.64 -11.22
CA VAL A 240 33.10 35.47 -12.12
C VAL A 240 33.12 34.17 -11.34
N VAL A 241 33.95 34.06 -10.31
CA VAL A 241 33.99 32.86 -9.44
C VAL A 241 32.65 32.67 -8.73
N TRP A 242 32.08 33.74 -8.16
CA TRP A 242 30.75 33.71 -7.56
C TRP A 242 29.69 33.30 -8.57
N TRP A 243 29.71 33.88 -9.77
CA TRP A 243 28.76 33.57 -10.82
C TRP A 243 28.81 32.09 -11.25
N LEU A 244 30.02 31.55 -11.46
CA LEU A 244 30.21 30.12 -11.74
C LEU A 244 29.70 29.22 -10.61
N PHE A 245 29.96 29.62 -9.35
CA PHE A 245 29.43 28.92 -8.18
C PHE A 245 27.90 28.92 -8.16
N THR A 246 27.25 30.08 -8.39
CA THR A 246 25.79 30.17 -8.42
C THR A 246 25.17 29.36 -9.56
N LEU A 247 25.82 29.31 -10.73
CA LEU A 247 25.37 28.51 -11.87
C LEU A 247 25.45 27.01 -11.56
N ALA A 248 26.55 26.56 -10.98
CA ALA A 248 26.73 25.17 -10.55
C ALA A 248 25.73 24.78 -9.46
N LEU A 249 25.49 25.67 -8.49
CA LEU A 249 24.50 25.48 -7.44
C LEU A 249 23.08 25.35 -8.00
N LEU A 250 22.70 26.20 -8.95
CA LEU A 250 21.38 26.12 -9.58
C LEU A 250 21.21 24.81 -10.36
N ALA A 251 22.24 24.39 -11.11
CA ALA A 251 22.21 23.11 -11.82
C ALA A 251 22.03 21.93 -10.84
N ALA A 252 22.74 21.93 -9.72
CA ALA A 252 22.58 20.91 -8.67
C ALA A 252 21.19 20.95 -8.03
N TYR A 253 20.64 22.14 -7.77
CA TYR A 253 19.29 22.30 -7.25
C TYR A 253 18.24 21.73 -8.20
N ILE A 254 18.30 22.08 -9.49
CA ILE A 254 17.37 21.58 -10.51
C ILE A 254 17.51 20.07 -10.66
N ALA A 255 18.73 19.53 -10.68
CA ALA A 255 18.97 18.09 -10.77
C ALA A 255 18.34 17.34 -9.59
N ASN A 256 18.59 17.80 -8.35
CA ASN A 256 18.03 17.19 -7.15
C ASN A 256 16.51 17.35 -7.07
N PHE A 257 15.97 18.51 -7.44
CA PHE A 257 14.53 18.75 -7.45
C PHE A 257 13.82 17.89 -8.51
N THR A 258 14.42 17.75 -9.69
CA THR A 258 13.91 16.86 -10.75
C THR A 258 13.97 15.40 -10.32
N ALA A 259 15.06 15.00 -9.65
CA ALA A 259 15.19 13.67 -9.07
C ALA A 259 14.08 13.43 -8.03
N LEU A 260 13.80 14.38 -7.13
CA LEU A 260 12.73 14.31 -6.13
C LEU A 260 11.33 14.23 -6.75
N LEU A 261 11.07 14.94 -7.85
CA LEU A 261 9.80 14.85 -8.57
C LEU A 261 9.63 13.53 -9.33
N SER A 262 10.75 12.96 -9.79
CA SER A 262 10.75 11.71 -10.56
C SER A 262 10.74 10.48 -9.65
N SER A 263 11.43 10.56 -8.51
CA SER A 263 11.31 9.61 -7.42
C SER A 263 10.01 9.95 -6.68
N GLY A 264 8.89 9.41 -7.15
CA GLY A 264 7.71 9.30 -6.30
C GLY A 264 8.12 8.52 -5.06
N ASN A 265 8.51 9.22 -4.00
CA ASN A 265 8.97 8.61 -2.77
C ASN A 265 7.73 8.07 -2.05
N GLU A 266 7.21 6.95 -2.56
CA GLU A 266 6.26 6.08 -1.88
C GLU A 266 7.01 5.33 -0.77
N GLN A 267 7.70 6.06 0.12
CA GLN A 267 8.14 5.45 1.37
C GLN A 267 6.89 5.30 2.22
N LEU A 268 6.28 4.12 2.12
CA LEU A 268 5.21 3.71 3.01
C LEU A 268 5.67 4.01 4.44
N PRO A 269 4.91 4.81 5.22
CA PRO A 269 5.32 5.20 6.57
C PRO A 269 5.47 3.99 7.51
N ILE A 270 4.87 2.86 7.14
CA ILE A 270 4.91 1.60 7.88
C ILE A 270 5.44 0.53 6.92
N GLN A 271 6.60 -0.03 7.25
CA GLN A 271 7.19 -1.17 6.52
C GLN A 271 7.25 -2.41 7.39
N THR A 272 7.33 -2.25 8.72
CA THR A 272 7.47 -3.36 9.65
C THR A 272 6.34 -3.38 10.69
N PHE A 273 6.12 -4.56 11.28
CA PHE A 273 5.25 -4.70 12.45
C PHE A 273 5.70 -3.84 13.64
N GLU A 274 6.99 -3.55 13.75
CA GLU A 274 7.52 -2.67 14.79
C GLU A 274 7.08 -1.22 14.57
N ASP A 275 7.11 -0.74 13.32
CA ASP A 275 6.61 0.60 12.95
C ASP A 275 5.10 0.70 13.21
N LEU A 276 4.36 -0.36 12.89
CA LEU A 276 2.92 -0.45 13.12
C LEU A 276 2.56 -0.32 14.61
N VAL A 277 3.33 -0.96 15.50
CA VAL A 277 3.12 -0.90 16.96
C VAL A 277 3.58 0.44 17.56
N LYS A 278 4.65 1.03 17.03
CA LYS A 278 5.15 2.35 17.47
C LYS A 278 4.17 3.47 17.13
N GLN A 279 3.53 3.37 15.97
CA GLN A 279 2.50 4.32 15.54
C GLN A 279 1.20 4.12 16.34
N ARG A 280 0.72 5.18 17.01
CA ARG A 280 -0.53 5.13 17.79
C ARG A 280 -1.77 5.60 17.04
N ASN A 281 -1.58 6.15 15.84
CA ASN A 281 -2.65 6.85 15.11
C ASN A 281 -3.41 5.95 14.13
N LEU A 282 -2.87 4.79 13.78
CA LEU A 282 -3.45 3.86 12.83
C LEU A 282 -4.01 2.65 13.57
N GLU A 283 -5.27 2.33 13.30
CA GLU A 283 -5.85 1.10 13.81
C GLU A 283 -5.41 -0.08 12.95
N PHE A 284 -5.27 -1.26 13.55
CA PHE A 284 -4.92 -2.44 12.78
C PHE A 284 -5.57 -3.70 13.34
N GLY A 285 -5.83 -4.66 12.46
CA GLY A 285 -6.41 -5.93 12.83
C GLY A 285 -6.29 -6.98 11.73
N THR A 286 -6.93 -8.11 11.95
CA THR A 286 -6.87 -9.28 11.07
C THR A 286 -8.24 -9.95 10.98
N LEU A 287 -8.35 -11.00 10.17
CA LEU A 287 -9.58 -11.76 10.03
C LEU A 287 -9.85 -12.60 11.30
N GLU A 288 -11.08 -12.57 11.79
CA GLU A 288 -11.46 -13.28 13.01
C GLU A 288 -11.30 -14.79 12.85
N GLY A 289 -10.63 -15.44 13.82
CA GLY A 289 -10.41 -16.90 13.78
C GLY A 289 -9.42 -17.36 12.69
N SER A 290 -8.73 -16.43 12.02
CA SER A 290 -7.71 -16.76 11.03
C SER A 290 -6.46 -17.38 11.64
N SER A 291 -5.70 -18.10 10.80
CA SER A 291 -4.36 -18.59 11.15
C SER A 291 -3.44 -17.45 11.59
N THR A 292 -3.55 -16.27 10.96
CA THR A 292 -2.81 -15.04 11.31
C THR A 292 -3.12 -14.55 12.72
N PHE A 293 -4.40 -14.55 13.14
CA PHE A 293 -4.77 -14.21 14.51
C PHE A 293 -4.11 -15.15 15.54
N TYR A 294 -4.20 -16.46 15.30
CA TYR A 294 -3.58 -17.46 16.18
C TYR A 294 -2.05 -17.45 16.12
N TYR A 295 -1.45 -17.06 14.99
CA TYR A 295 -0.02 -16.86 14.86
C TYR A 295 0.48 -15.80 15.85
N PHE A 296 -0.17 -14.64 15.91
CA PHE A 296 0.20 -13.59 16.87
C PHE A 296 -0.04 -14.03 18.32
N LYS A 297 -1.13 -14.74 18.59
CA LYS A 297 -1.45 -15.30 19.92
C LYS A 297 -0.35 -16.24 20.45
N ASN A 298 0.13 -17.14 19.59
CA ASN A 298 1.06 -18.19 19.97
C ASN A 298 2.53 -17.79 19.76
N SER A 299 2.79 -16.57 19.30
CA SER A 299 4.15 -16.10 19.01
C SER A 299 4.95 -15.87 20.29
N LYS A 300 6.26 -16.16 20.22
CA LYS A 300 7.23 -15.85 21.29
C LYS A 300 7.86 -14.46 21.14
N ASN A 301 7.63 -13.79 20.02
CA ASN A 301 8.19 -12.46 19.77
C ASN A 301 7.37 -11.41 20.57
N PRO A 302 8.01 -10.55 21.38
CA PRO A 302 7.30 -9.53 22.17
C PRO A 302 6.48 -8.58 21.30
N ILE A 303 6.95 -8.20 20.11
CA ILE A 303 6.20 -7.31 19.19
C ILE A 303 4.91 -7.97 18.72
N HIS A 304 4.96 -9.26 18.40
CA HIS A 304 3.78 -10.03 17.96
C HIS A 304 2.77 -10.20 19.10
N GLN A 305 3.24 -10.39 20.33
CA GLN A 305 2.38 -10.44 21.51
C GLN A 305 1.70 -9.10 21.77
N MET A 306 2.41 -7.98 21.58
CA MET A 306 1.81 -6.64 21.67
C MET A 306 0.71 -6.43 20.60
N ILE A 307 0.93 -6.90 19.37
CA ILE A 307 -0.07 -6.88 18.31
C ILE A 307 -1.30 -7.71 18.71
N TYR A 308 -1.09 -8.92 19.23
CA TYR A 308 -2.18 -9.75 19.73
C TYR A 308 -2.96 -9.08 20.87
N GLU A 309 -2.29 -8.54 21.88
CA GLU A 309 -2.94 -7.85 23.00
C GLU A 309 -3.73 -6.62 22.55
N TYR A 310 -3.21 -5.88 21.57
CA TYR A 310 -3.91 -4.76 20.97
C TYR A 310 -5.21 -5.23 20.30
N MET A 311 -5.15 -6.29 19.49
CA MET A 311 -6.29 -6.83 18.78
C MET A 311 -7.32 -7.43 19.75
N GLU A 312 -6.88 -8.18 20.76
CA GLU A 312 -7.76 -8.82 21.74
C GLU A 312 -8.52 -7.78 22.58
N LYS A 313 -7.86 -6.70 22.99
CA LYS A 313 -8.50 -5.60 23.75
C LYS A 313 -9.57 -4.85 22.94
N ARG A 314 -9.51 -4.89 21.60
CA ARG A 314 -10.41 -4.17 20.69
C ARG A 314 -11.10 -5.09 19.70
N ARG A 315 -11.30 -6.36 20.09
CA ARG A 315 -11.71 -7.44 19.20
C ARG A 315 -12.89 -7.07 18.30
N GLU A 316 -13.95 -6.52 18.89
CA GLU A 316 -15.18 -6.13 18.18
C GLU A 316 -14.97 -5.01 17.16
N HIS A 317 -13.99 -4.14 17.39
CA HIS A 317 -13.73 -3.01 16.51
C HIS A 317 -12.67 -3.32 15.48
N VAL A 318 -11.61 -4.07 15.78
CA VAL A 318 -10.45 -4.20 14.87
C VAL A 318 -10.46 -5.45 14.02
N LEU A 319 -11.15 -6.52 14.43
CA LEU A 319 -11.24 -7.74 13.64
C LEU A 319 -12.36 -7.64 12.61
N VAL A 320 -12.13 -8.26 11.46
CA VAL A 320 -13.07 -8.30 10.32
C VAL A 320 -13.45 -9.75 10.03
N LYS A 321 -14.61 -9.96 9.41
CA LYS A 321 -15.11 -11.32 9.13
C LYS A 321 -14.73 -11.80 7.73
N THR A 322 -14.62 -10.88 6.78
CA THR A 322 -14.34 -11.20 5.37
C THR A 322 -13.23 -10.30 4.82
N TYR A 323 -12.55 -10.76 3.77
CA TYR A 323 -11.55 -9.95 3.06
C TYR A 323 -12.17 -8.73 2.37
N GLN A 324 -13.40 -8.84 1.85
CA GLN A 324 -14.11 -7.71 1.25
C GLN A 324 -14.38 -6.59 2.27
N GLU A 325 -14.85 -6.94 3.48
CA GLU A 325 -14.99 -5.99 4.59
C GLU A 325 -13.65 -5.35 4.96
N ALA A 326 -12.58 -6.15 4.98
CA ALA A 326 -11.22 -5.67 5.26
C ALA A 326 -10.78 -4.60 4.26
N VAL A 327 -10.92 -4.87 2.96
CA VAL A 327 -10.53 -3.95 1.89
C VAL A 327 -11.34 -2.67 1.97
N GLN A 328 -12.67 -2.77 2.10
CA GLN A 328 -13.54 -1.61 2.23
C GLN A 328 -13.14 -0.75 3.43
N ARG A 329 -12.84 -1.37 4.57
CA ARG A 329 -12.43 -0.66 5.77
C ARG A 329 -11.09 0.04 5.64
N VAL A 330 -10.11 -0.59 4.99
CA VAL A 330 -8.80 0.04 4.69
C VAL A 330 -9.00 1.27 3.80
N MET A 331 -9.96 1.23 2.87
CA MET A 331 -10.26 2.37 1.99
C MET A 331 -10.97 3.51 2.72
N ASP A 332 -11.97 3.18 3.54
CA ASP A 332 -12.87 4.16 4.18
C ASP A 332 -12.27 4.80 5.43
N SER A 333 -11.38 4.11 6.14
CA SER A 333 -10.89 4.51 7.47
C SER A 333 -9.37 4.47 7.58
N ASN A 334 -8.83 5.11 8.62
CA ASN A 334 -7.40 5.02 8.94
C ASN A 334 -7.08 3.67 9.61
N TYR A 335 -7.12 2.60 8.82
CA TYR A 335 -7.00 1.21 9.25
C TYR A 335 -5.99 0.44 8.39
N ALA A 336 -5.21 -0.43 9.02
CA ALA A 336 -4.31 -1.38 8.38
C ALA A 336 -4.82 -2.81 8.58
N PHE A 337 -4.87 -3.58 7.50
CA PHE A 337 -5.28 -4.97 7.58
C PHE A 337 -4.06 -5.90 7.52
N ILE A 338 -3.98 -6.85 8.45
CA ILE A 338 -2.93 -7.86 8.52
C ILE A 338 -3.52 -9.20 8.08
N GLY A 339 -2.97 -9.81 7.05
CA GLY A 339 -3.53 -11.00 6.42
C GLY A 339 -2.51 -11.69 5.51
N GLU A 340 -2.96 -12.69 4.76
CA GLU A 340 -2.09 -13.38 3.79
C GLU A 340 -1.87 -12.51 2.55
N SER A 341 -0.63 -12.32 2.13
CA SER A 341 -0.25 -11.35 1.09
C SER A 341 -0.93 -11.63 -0.24
N ILE A 342 -1.00 -12.90 -0.67
CA ILE A 342 -1.64 -13.26 -1.94
C ILE A 342 -3.15 -12.99 -1.87
N SER A 343 -3.81 -13.34 -0.77
CA SER A 343 -5.25 -13.05 -0.61
C SER A 343 -5.52 -11.55 -0.57
N GLN A 344 -4.63 -10.76 0.03
CA GLN A 344 -4.69 -9.30 0.00
C GLN A 344 -4.52 -8.73 -1.42
N ASP A 345 -3.52 -9.21 -2.16
CA ASP A 345 -3.26 -8.78 -3.55
C ASP A 345 -4.45 -9.10 -4.45
N LEU A 346 -5.06 -10.28 -4.27
CA LEU A 346 -6.24 -10.70 -5.03
C LEU A 346 -7.50 -9.92 -4.64
N ALA A 347 -7.66 -9.57 -3.36
CA ALA A 347 -8.80 -8.80 -2.88
C ALA A 347 -8.69 -7.30 -3.23
N ALA A 348 -7.47 -6.79 -3.44
CA ALA A 348 -7.21 -5.41 -3.82
C ALA A 348 -7.15 -5.18 -5.35
N ALA A 349 -7.06 -6.25 -6.14
CA ALA A 349 -7.09 -6.22 -7.61
C ALA A 349 -8.50 -5.93 -8.13
#